data_AF-A0A522BSH6-F1
#
_entry.id   AF-A0A522BSH6-F1
#
_cell.length_a   1.000
_cell.length_b   1.000
_cell.length_c   1.000
_cell.angle_alpha   90.00
_cell.angle_beta   90.00
_cell.angle_gamma   90.00
#
_symmetry.space_group_name_H-M   'P 1'
#
loop_
_entity.id
_entity.type
_entity.pdbx_description
1 polymer ?
#
loop_
_entity_poly.entity_id
_entity_poly.type
_entity_poly.pdbx_seq_one_letter_code
_entity_poly.pdbx_strand_id
1 'polypeptide(L)' 'MSRVCESCSRGSLLSVSRSHSNIATKHRQFLNLQVKKIGGKRRRICTNCLKTLAKKARKV' A
#
# COMPACT_ATOMS: atom_id res chain seq x y z
N MET A 1 8.81 9.82 6.61
CA MET A 1 7.88 9.53 5.50
C MET A 1 6.61 8.88 6.06
N SER A 2 5.44 9.53 6.05
CA SER A 2 4.22 8.89 6.59
C SER A 2 3.87 7.62 5.81
N ARG A 3 3.59 6.51 6.51
CA ARG A 3 3.38 5.19 5.91
C ARG A 3 1.92 4.98 5.49
N VAL A 4 1.32 6.01 4.88
CA VAL A 4 -0.09 6.05 4.52
C VAL A 4 -0.24 6.39 3.04
N CYS A 5 -1.17 5.71 2.36
CA CYS A 5 -1.55 6.01 0.99
C CYS A 5 -2.47 7.24 0.95
N GLU A 6 -2.13 8.26 0.17
CA GLU A 6 -2.93 9.50 0.05
C GLU A 6 -4.22 9.30 -0.77
N SER A 7 -4.34 8.20 -1.51
CA SER A 7 -5.52 7.90 -2.34
C SER A 7 -6.58 7.04 -1.63
N CYS A 8 -6.18 6.16 -0.71
CA CYS A 8 -7.11 5.25 -0.03
C CYS A 8 -6.94 5.21 1.49
N SER A 9 -6.11 6.09 2.04
CA SER A 9 -5.87 6.25 3.48
C SER A 9 -5.38 5.01 4.23
N ARG A 10 -5.04 3.92 3.51
CA ARG A 10 -4.51 2.70 4.11
C ARG A 10 -3.13 2.95 4.71
N GLY A 11 -2.98 2.57 5.98
CA GLY A 11 -1.73 2.60 6.74
C GLY A 11 -1.22 1.20 7.07
N SER A 12 -0.13 1.12 7.84
CA SER A 12 0.44 -0.16 8.26
C SER A 12 -0.57 -1.01 9.03
N LEU A 13 -0.59 -2.30 8.73
CA LEU A 13 -1.42 -3.28 9.40
C LEU A 13 -0.60 -4.04 10.44
N LEU A 14 -1.27 -4.47 11.51
CA LEU A 14 -0.71 -5.45 12.44
C LEU A 14 -1.07 -6.85 11.94
N SER A 15 -0.08 -7.72 11.88
CA SER A 15 -0.22 -9.11 11.44
C SER A 15 0.56 -10.03 12.38
N VAL A 16 0.32 -11.33 12.23
CA VAL A 16 0.96 -12.36 13.05
C VAL A 16 1.64 -13.36 12.13
N SER A 17 2.93 -13.60 12.33
CA SER A 17 3.65 -14.74 11.76
C SER A 17 3.45 -15.95 12.66
N ARG A 18 3.34 -17.13 12.06
CA ARG A 18 3.18 -18.41 12.77
C ARG A 18 4.38 -19.29 12.45
N SER A 19 4.98 -19.90 13.48
CA SER A 19 6.01 -20.92 13.29
C SER A 19 5.39 -22.26 12.86
N HIS A 20 6.24 -23.25 12.57
CA HIS A 20 5.79 -24.63 12.30
C HIS A 20 4.98 -25.22 13.45
N SER A 21 5.27 -24.83 14.70
CA SER A 21 4.50 -25.19 15.90
C SER A 21 3.37 -24.19 16.23
N ASN A 22 2.95 -23.36 15.26
CA ASN A 22 1.88 -22.35 15.37
C ASN A 22 2.09 -21.23 16.40
N ILE A 23 3.32 -21.00 16.85
CA ILE A 23 3.64 -19.91 17.80
C ILE A 23 3.43 -18.56 17.10
N ALA A 24 2.59 -17.71 17.69
CA ALA A 24 2.30 -16.36 17.20
C ALA A 24 3.42 -15.37 17.51
N THR A 25 3.96 -14.73 16.49
CA THR A 25 4.81 -13.54 16.61
C THR A 25 4.17 -12.35 15.90
N LYS A 26 3.94 -11.25 16.63
CA LYS A 26 3.36 -10.02 16.06
C LYS A 26 4.39 -9.31 15.20
N HIS A 27 4.01 -8.88 14.01
CA HIS A 27 4.82 -8.00 13.16
C HIS A 27 3.94 -6.93 12.50
N ARG A 28 4.56 -5.90 11.93
CA ARG A 28 3.87 -4.87 11.17
C ARG A 28 4.03 -5.13 9.68
N GLN A 29 2.91 -5.15 8.95
CA GLN A 29 2.88 -5.16 7.50
C GLN A 29 2.77 -3.73 6.98
N PHE A 30 3.72 -3.35 6.12
CA PHE A 30 3.75 -2.05 5.50
C PHE A 30 3.18 -2.12 4.08
N LEU A 31 2.45 -1.08 3.67
CA LEU A 31 2.05 -0.96 2.28
C LEU A 31 3.26 -0.61 1.41
N ASN A 32 3.29 -1.20 0.23
CA ASN A 32 4.19 -0.80 -0.85
C ASN A 32 3.76 0.56 -1.39
N LEU A 33 4.28 1.63 -0.77
CA LEU A 33 4.02 3.02 -1.14
C LEU A 33 5.06 3.49 -2.15
N GLN A 34 4.57 4.08 -3.24
CA GLN A 34 5.40 4.69 -4.28
C GLN A 34 5.10 6.19 -4.34
N VAL A 35 6.14 7.01 -4.46
CA VAL A 35 6.00 8.44 -4.71
C VAL A 35 5.93 8.65 -6.22
N LYS A 36 4.78 9.08 -6.74
CA LYS A 36 4.60 9.36 -8.17
C LYS A 36 3.92 10.70 -8.38
N LYS A 37 4.11 11.27 -9.57
CA LYS A 37 3.40 12.48 -10.00
C LYS A 37 2.07 12.07 -10.63
N ILE A 38 0.96 12.46 -10.02
CA ILE A 38 -0.40 12.17 -10.48
C ILE A 38 -1.15 13.51 -10.54
N GLY A 39 -1.64 13.89 -11.73
CA GLY A 39 -2.34 15.17 -11.92
C GLY A 39 -1.50 16.39 -11.53
N GLY A 40 -0.22 16.41 -11.90
CA GLY A 40 0.70 17.52 -11.63
C GLY A 40 1.29 17.56 -10.20
N LYS A 41 0.70 16.85 -9.23
CA LYS A 41 1.18 16.83 -7.83
C LYS A 41 1.93 15.54 -7.50
N ARG A 42 2.97 15.63 -6.67
CA ARG A 42 3.64 14.45 -6.10
C ARG A 42 2.72 13.86 -5.02
N ARG A 43 2.33 12.61 -5.20
CA ARG A 43 1.46 11.87 -4.28
C ARG A 43 2.11 10.55 -3.89
N ARG A 44 1.87 10.13 -2.65
CA ARG A 44 2.24 8.79 -2.18
C ARG A 44 1.06 7.86 -2.36
N ILE A 45 1.27 6.83 -3.16
CA ILE A 45 0.21 5.94 -3.59
C ILE A 45 0.66 4.50 -3.45
N CYS A 46 -0.23 3.64 -2.97
CA CYS A 46 0.06 2.21 -2.90
C CYS A 46 -0.01 1.58 -4.30
N THR A 47 0.72 0.48 -4.48
CA THR A 47 0.77 -0.28 -5.76
C THR A 47 -0.61 -0.73 -6.24
N ASN A 48 -1.53 -1.08 -5.34
CA ASN A 48 -2.90 -1.44 -5.71
C ASN A 48 -3.64 -0.26 -6.35
N CYS A 49 -3.58 0.94 -5.76
CA CYS A 49 -4.21 2.13 -6.32
C CYS A 49 -3.59 2.52 -7.66
N LEU A 50 -2.28 2.35 -7.84
CA LEU A 50 -1.62 2.54 -9.12
C LEU A 50 -2.15 1.57 -10.19
N LYS A 51 -2.32 0.30 -9.84
CA LYS A 51 -2.89 -0.71 -10.74
C LYS A 51 -4.32 -0.34 -11.15
N THR A 52 -5.14 0.15 -10.24
CA THR A 52 -6.51 0.59 -10.57
C THR A 52 -6.51 1.81 -11.49
N LEU A 53 -5.65 2.80 -11.24
CA LEU A 53 -5.52 3.97 -12.12
C LEU A 53 -5.07 3.58 -13.53
N ALA A 54 -4.07 2.70 -13.65
CA ALA A 54 -3.59 2.22 -14.94
C ALA A 54 -4.69 1.48 -15.73
N LYS A 55 -5.48 0.63 -15.05
CA LYS A 55 -6.64 -0.05 -15.68
C LYS A 55 -7.71 0.93 -16.17
N LYS A 56 -7.99 2.00 -15.41
CA LYS A 56 -8.94 3.03 -15.80
C LYS A 56 -8.44 3.81 -17.03
N ALA A 57 -7.16 4.18 -17.05
CA ALA A 57 -6.55 4.89 -18.18
C ALA A 57 -6.58 4.09 -19.49
N ARG A 58 -6.51 2.75 -19.43
CA ARG A 58 -6.53 1.87 -20.62
C ARG A 58 -7.94 1.57 -21.15
N LYS A 59 -8.99 1.83 -20.37
CA LYS A 59 -10.39 1.60 -20.78
C LYS A 59 -11.02 2.82 -21.46
N VAL A 60 -10.28 3.92 -21.53
CA VAL A 60 -10.54 5.09 -22.36
C VAL A 60 -9.79 4.89 -23.66
#